data_AF-A0A3B0SD26-F1
#
_entry.id   AF-A0A3B0SD26-F1
#
_cell.length_a   1.000
_cell.length_b   1.000
_cell.length_c   1.000
_cell.angle_alpha   90.00
_cell.angle_beta   90.00
_cell.angle_gamma   90.00
#
_symmetry.space_group_name_H-M   'P 1'
#
loop_
_entity.id
_entity.type
_entity.pdbx_description
1 polymer ?
#
loop_
_entity_poly.entity_id
_entity_poly.type
_entity_poly.pdbx_seq_one_letter_code
_entity_poly.pdbx_strand_id
1 'polypeptide(L)'
;TSHPAMLLYLDNFQSIGPNSKGGKRRNRGLNENLAREILELHTLGVNGGYGQADVVAFAKVLTGWTLSLPQHKKGTVGEFIFAKRLHEPGSHQIMGKKYPDRGVRQGIAVLKDLARHPSTARHIATRLARHFISDNPPDRVIDILTQEFLNSGGDLAKIMKRMISLDEVWQPRPGNIKTSEEYVISALRGLNVTQFTPREIIESLYEMGQRPFEAPSPAGWPYEDQHWAGPDMIMKRIEWAQAVAERSRLTMAPMALATALLGDNLGPQTLISVQRADSARQAVTLLLASPEFQRR
;
A
#
# COMPACT_ATOMS: atom_id res chain seq x y z
N THR A 1 10.15 7.31 -10.52
CA THR A 1 10.53 5.95 -10.11
C THR A 1 11.83 5.53 -10.79
N SER A 2 12.97 5.92 -10.23
CA SER A 2 14.28 5.35 -10.58
C SER A 2 14.67 4.27 -9.59
N HIS A 3 13.68 3.68 -8.92
CA HIS A 3 13.88 2.80 -7.78
C HIS A 3 14.33 1.41 -8.27
N PRO A 4 15.52 0.92 -7.88
CA PRO A 4 16.05 -0.33 -8.42
C PRO A 4 15.12 -1.54 -8.28
N ALA A 5 14.51 -1.71 -7.12
CA ALA A 5 13.59 -2.83 -6.87
C ALA A 5 12.40 -2.84 -7.84
N MET A 6 11.83 -1.69 -8.20
CA MET A 6 10.71 -1.62 -9.14
C MET A 6 11.15 -1.90 -10.57
N LEU A 7 12.35 -1.44 -10.96
CA LEU A 7 12.92 -1.73 -12.27
C LEU A 7 13.21 -3.21 -12.45
N LEU A 8 13.61 -3.89 -11.36
CA LEU A 8 13.83 -5.34 -11.32
C LEU A 8 12.49 -6.09 -11.32
N TYR A 9 11.60 -5.80 -10.38
CA TYR A 9 10.33 -6.50 -10.18
C TYR A 9 9.43 -6.43 -11.42
N LEU A 10 9.43 -5.31 -12.13
CA LEU A 10 8.63 -5.11 -13.35
C LEU A 10 9.44 -5.29 -14.64
N ASP A 11 10.65 -5.86 -14.53
CA ASP A 11 11.53 -6.20 -15.65
C ASP A 11 11.87 -5.04 -16.61
N ASN A 12 11.67 -3.78 -16.18
CA ASN A 12 11.98 -2.62 -17.01
C ASN A 12 13.48 -2.50 -17.29
N PHE A 13 14.32 -3.04 -16.40
CA PHE A 13 15.77 -3.05 -16.61
C PHE A 13 16.18 -3.80 -17.90
N GLN A 14 15.33 -4.69 -18.40
CA GLN A 14 15.53 -5.42 -19.65
C GLN A 14 14.85 -4.75 -20.85
N SER A 15 14.04 -3.70 -20.63
CA SER A 15 13.24 -3.03 -21.67
C SER A 15 14.13 -2.24 -22.64
N ILE A 16 13.98 -2.52 -23.93
CA ILE A 16 14.79 -1.91 -25.00
C ILE A 16 13.85 -1.25 -26.02
N GLY A 17 14.18 -0.01 -26.40
CA GLY A 17 13.49 0.70 -27.47
C GLY A 17 13.63 -0.03 -28.81
N PRO A 18 12.53 -0.39 -29.49
CA PRO A 18 12.58 -1.09 -30.78
C PRO A 18 13.45 -0.38 -31.83
N ASN A 19 13.45 0.95 -31.85
CA ASN A 19 14.22 1.78 -32.78
C ASN A 19 15.58 2.23 -32.23
N SER A 20 15.92 1.84 -30.99
CA SER A 20 17.21 2.13 -30.38
C SER A 20 18.35 1.38 -31.08
N LYS A 21 19.60 1.81 -30.84
CA LYS A 21 20.79 1.11 -31.37
C LYS A 21 20.87 -0.33 -30.87
N GLY A 22 20.41 -0.59 -29.64
CA GLY A 22 20.33 -1.93 -29.06
C GLY A 22 19.20 -2.77 -29.65
N GLY A 23 18.01 -2.18 -29.81
CA GLY A 23 16.80 -2.86 -30.31
C GLY A 23 16.98 -3.40 -31.72
N LYS A 24 17.48 -2.54 -32.63
CA LYS A 24 17.79 -2.90 -34.03
C LYS A 24 18.78 -4.06 -34.18
N ARG A 25 19.58 -4.36 -33.15
CA ARG A 25 20.59 -5.45 -33.16
C ARG A 25 20.13 -6.73 -32.48
N ARG A 26 19.24 -6.64 -31.48
CA ARG A 26 18.98 -7.73 -30.53
C ARG A 26 17.60 -8.38 -30.67
N ASN A 27 16.74 -7.86 -31.56
CA ASN A 27 15.34 -8.30 -31.72
C ASN A 27 14.61 -8.52 -30.37
N ARG A 28 14.93 -7.68 -29.38
CA ARG A 28 14.36 -7.72 -28.02
C ARG A 28 13.27 -6.69 -27.89
N GLY A 29 12.19 -7.10 -27.22
CA GLY A 29 10.94 -6.36 -27.14
C GLY A 29 10.91 -5.24 -26.10
N LEU A 30 9.88 -4.42 -26.24
CA LEU A 30 9.45 -3.41 -25.28
C LEU A 30 8.74 -4.12 -24.12
N ASN A 31 9.09 -3.78 -22.88
CA ASN A 31 8.32 -4.19 -21.70
C ASN A 31 7.45 -3.00 -21.24
N GLU A 32 6.14 -3.22 -21.17
CA GLU A 32 5.14 -2.22 -20.83
C GLU A 32 4.75 -2.19 -19.34
N ASN A 33 5.11 -3.23 -18.57
CA ASN A 33 4.59 -3.44 -17.22
C ASN A 33 4.85 -2.23 -16.33
N LEU A 34 6.08 -1.72 -16.26
CA LEU A 34 6.38 -0.54 -15.45
C LEU A 34 5.55 0.69 -15.85
N ALA A 35 5.37 0.93 -17.16
CA ALA A 35 4.56 2.05 -17.62
C ALA A 35 3.09 1.89 -17.20
N ARG A 36 2.54 0.69 -17.38
CA ARG A 36 1.18 0.33 -16.95
C ARG A 36 1.01 0.53 -15.46
N GLU A 37 1.87 -0.05 -14.63
CA GLU A 37 1.76 0.06 -13.18
C GLU A 37 1.88 1.51 -12.70
N ILE A 38 2.74 2.33 -13.32
CA ILE A 38 2.84 3.74 -12.96
C ILE A 38 1.52 4.46 -13.26
N LEU A 39 0.97 4.28 -14.46
CA LEU A 39 -0.28 4.93 -14.87
C LEU A 39 -1.46 4.44 -14.02
N GLU A 40 -1.57 3.14 -13.84
CA GLU A 40 -2.72 2.47 -13.22
C GLU A 40 -2.68 2.53 -11.70
N LEU A 41 -1.62 2.00 -11.08
CA LEU A 41 -1.60 1.77 -9.64
C LEU A 41 -1.03 2.94 -8.86
N HIS A 42 0.02 3.56 -9.39
CA HIS A 42 0.82 4.55 -8.65
C HIS A 42 0.42 6.00 -8.91
N THR A 43 -0.32 6.29 -9.99
CA THR A 43 -0.71 7.67 -10.33
C THR A 43 -2.19 7.80 -10.66
N LEU A 44 -2.59 7.60 -11.91
CA LEU A 44 -3.88 8.07 -12.43
C LEU A 44 -5.07 7.22 -11.97
N GLY A 45 -4.84 5.98 -11.52
CA GLY A 45 -5.91 5.00 -11.30
C GLY A 45 -6.33 4.33 -12.61
N VAL A 46 -6.97 3.15 -12.51
CA VAL A 46 -7.46 2.39 -13.68
C VAL A 46 -8.37 3.19 -14.62
N ASN A 47 -9.14 4.13 -14.07
CA ASN A 47 -10.04 5.02 -14.81
C ASN A 47 -9.40 6.40 -15.06
N GLY A 48 -8.07 6.45 -15.14
CA GLY A 48 -7.28 7.68 -15.19
C GLY A 48 -7.34 8.47 -16.49
N GLY A 49 -8.01 7.93 -17.51
CA GLY A 49 -8.19 8.57 -18.83
C GLY A 49 -7.08 8.28 -19.84
N TYR A 50 -6.17 7.34 -19.55
CA TYR A 50 -5.15 6.88 -20.49
C TYR A 50 -5.63 5.65 -21.27
N GLY A 51 -5.10 5.46 -22.47
CA GLY A 51 -5.35 4.27 -23.29
C GLY A 51 -4.11 3.38 -23.45
N GLN A 52 -4.27 2.25 -24.14
CA GLN A 52 -3.16 1.35 -24.45
C GLN A 52 -2.03 2.04 -25.24
N ALA A 53 -2.37 2.99 -26.10
CA ALA A 53 -1.38 3.78 -26.84
C ALA A 53 -0.48 4.61 -25.90
N ASP A 54 -1.04 5.15 -24.81
CA ASP A 54 -0.28 5.90 -23.81
C ASP A 54 0.65 4.99 -23.01
N VAL A 55 0.20 3.78 -22.68
CA VAL A 55 1.02 2.76 -22.02
C VAL A 55 2.25 2.42 -22.89
N VAL A 56 2.02 2.13 -24.17
CA VAL A 56 3.09 1.82 -25.13
C VAL A 56 4.04 3.01 -25.30
N ALA A 57 3.50 4.23 -25.45
CA ALA A 57 4.29 5.44 -25.61
C ALA A 57 5.13 5.75 -24.37
N PHE A 58 4.57 5.55 -23.17
CA PHE A 58 5.29 5.76 -21.94
C PHE A 58 6.34 4.66 -21.70
N ALA A 59 6.03 3.41 -22.03
CA ALA A 59 7.00 2.31 -21.99
C ALA A 59 8.22 2.63 -22.87
N LYS A 60 8.01 3.16 -24.07
CA LYS A 60 9.08 3.65 -24.95
C LYS A 60 9.95 4.71 -24.26
N VAL A 61 9.32 5.70 -23.62
CA VAL A 61 10.03 6.74 -22.84
C VAL A 61 10.84 6.15 -21.68
N LEU A 62 10.40 5.04 -21.08
CA LEU A 62 11.09 4.36 -19.97
C LEU A 62 12.19 3.39 -20.43
N THR A 63 12.30 3.09 -21.72
CA THR A 63 13.38 2.22 -22.21
C THR A 63 14.76 2.81 -21.92
N GLY A 64 15.73 1.93 -21.63
CA GLY A 64 17.07 2.34 -21.21
C GLY A 64 17.17 2.81 -19.76
N TRP A 65 16.07 2.87 -19.01
CA TRP A 65 16.09 2.96 -17.55
C TRP A 65 16.40 1.57 -17.00
N THR A 66 17.66 1.35 -16.62
CA THR A 66 18.17 0.02 -16.27
C THR A 66 19.01 0.07 -15.01
N LEU A 67 19.57 -1.08 -14.64
CA LEU A 67 20.41 -1.25 -13.47
C LEU A 67 21.88 -1.39 -13.92
N SER A 68 22.80 -0.95 -13.08
CA SER A 68 24.19 -1.38 -13.19
C SER A 68 24.24 -2.88 -12.88
N LEU A 69 24.47 -3.69 -13.90
CA LEU A 69 24.67 -5.13 -13.75
C LEU A 69 26.15 -5.42 -13.47
N PRO A 70 26.53 -6.59 -12.92
CA PRO A 70 27.93 -6.92 -12.61
C PRO A 70 28.91 -6.73 -13.80
N GLN A 71 28.43 -6.93 -15.02
CA GLN A 71 29.18 -6.75 -16.26
C GLN A 71 29.30 -5.29 -16.73
N HIS A 72 28.64 -4.34 -16.05
CA HIS A 72 28.71 -2.91 -16.37
C HIS A 72 29.89 -2.27 -15.66
N LYS A 73 30.75 -1.58 -16.40
CA LYS A 73 31.89 -0.83 -15.84
C LYS A 73 31.51 0.51 -15.17
N LYS A 74 30.23 0.76 -14.92
CA LYS A 74 29.72 2.06 -14.44
C LYS A 74 28.68 1.89 -13.34
N GLY A 75 28.90 2.57 -12.21
CA GLY A 75 27.99 2.58 -11.07
C GLY A 75 28.15 1.36 -10.16
N THR A 76 27.62 1.44 -8.95
CA THR A 76 27.55 0.30 -8.03
C THR A 76 26.52 -0.69 -8.54
N VAL A 77 26.80 -1.99 -8.46
CA VAL A 77 25.86 -3.04 -8.90
C VAL A 77 24.51 -2.84 -8.21
N GLY A 78 23.43 -2.85 -9.00
CA GLY A 78 22.06 -2.59 -8.53
C GLY A 78 21.64 -1.13 -8.54
N GLU A 79 22.52 -0.17 -8.83
CA GLU A 79 22.12 1.24 -8.98
C GLU A 79 21.36 1.49 -10.28
N PHE A 80 20.44 2.45 -10.26
CA PHE A 80 19.81 2.97 -11.46
C PHE A 80 20.83 3.64 -12.39
N ILE A 81 20.78 3.30 -13.67
CA ILE A 81 21.54 3.97 -14.73
C ILE A 81 20.65 4.22 -15.95
N PHE A 82 20.98 5.25 -16.72
CA PHE A 82 20.35 5.51 -18.01
C PHE A 82 21.25 5.06 -19.18
N ALA A 83 20.86 3.99 -19.86
CA ALA A 83 21.55 3.44 -21.01
C ALA A 83 21.01 4.01 -22.33
N LYS A 84 21.51 5.18 -22.76
CA LYS A 84 21.08 5.87 -24.00
C LYS A 84 21.06 4.97 -25.25
N ARG A 85 21.92 3.94 -25.34
CA ARG A 85 21.94 3.02 -26.48
C ARG A 85 20.72 2.09 -26.56
N LEU A 86 20.03 1.89 -25.44
CA LEU A 86 18.83 1.06 -25.31
C LEU A 86 17.54 1.89 -25.29
N HIS A 87 17.65 3.21 -25.18
CA HIS A 87 16.51 4.13 -25.14
C HIS A 87 15.90 4.31 -26.55
N GLU A 88 14.58 4.26 -26.63
CA GLU A 88 13.80 4.58 -27.80
C GLU A 88 14.02 6.07 -28.17
N PRO A 89 14.52 6.37 -29.37
CA PRO A 89 14.76 7.75 -29.76
C PRO A 89 13.45 8.44 -30.18
N GLY A 90 13.42 9.76 -30.01
CA GLY A 90 12.38 10.62 -30.58
C GLY A 90 11.34 11.13 -29.58
N SER A 91 10.43 11.95 -30.11
CA SER A 91 9.35 12.53 -29.31
C SER A 91 8.20 11.54 -29.17
N HIS A 92 7.60 11.47 -27.99
CA HIS A 92 6.45 10.62 -27.72
C HIS A 92 5.28 11.47 -27.21
N GLN A 93 4.06 11.10 -27.61
CA GLN A 93 2.84 11.72 -27.13
C GLN A 93 2.21 10.79 -26.09
N ILE A 94 1.89 11.33 -24.92
CA ILE A 94 1.28 10.60 -23.81
C ILE A 94 0.18 11.51 -23.25
N MET A 95 -1.05 11.00 -23.24
CA MET A 95 -2.26 11.70 -22.81
C MET A 95 -2.41 13.07 -23.47
N GLY A 96 -2.25 13.12 -24.79
CA GLY A 96 -2.34 14.34 -25.59
C GLY A 96 -1.12 15.27 -25.51
N LYS A 97 -0.24 15.14 -24.51
CA LYS A 97 0.97 15.97 -24.36
C LYS A 97 2.18 15.37 -25.05
N LYS A 98 2.92 16.19 -25.81
CA LYS A 98 4.15 15.80 -26.51
C LYS A 98 5.38 16.01 -25.62
N TYR A 99 6.19 14.96 -25.49
CA TYR A 99 7.44 14.96 -24.72
C TYR A 99 8.63 14.82 -25.68
N PRO A 100 9.47 15.85 -25.85
CA PRO A 100 10.65 15.78 -26.72
C PRO A 100 11.71 14.83 -26.17
N ASP A 101 12.49 14.21 -27.06
CA ASP A 101 13.65 13.40 -26.67
C ASP A 101 14.66 14.27 -25.92
N ARG A 102 14.79 14.01 -24.62
CA ARG A 102 15.79 14.64 -23.75
C ARG A 102 16.53 13.56 -22.94
N GLY A 103 16.61 12.34 -23.48
CA GLY A 103 17.08 11.14 -22.79
C GLY A 103 16.32 10.92 -21.48
N VAL A 104 17.04 10.63 -20.38
CA VAL A 104 16.43 10.39 -19.05
C VAL A 104 15.46 11.48 -18.60
N ARG A 105 15.68 12.73 -19.01
CA ARG A 105 14.80 13.86 -18.64
C ARG A 105 13.42 13.78 -19.27
N GLN A 106 13.24 13.05 -20.38
CA GLN A 106 11.94 12.83 -20.99
C GLN A 106 11.01 12.06 -20.04
N GLY A 107 11.47 10.93 -19.49
CA GLY A 107 10.68 10.15 -18.52
C GLY A 107 10.46 10.88 -17.20
N ILE A 108 11.44 11.65 -16.73
CA ILE A 108 11.27 12.51 -15.54
C ILE A 108 10.17 13.56 -15.76
N ALA A 109 10.09 14.14 -16.97
CA ALA A 109 9.04 15.10 -17.30
C ALA A 109 7.65 14.44 -17.26
N VAL A 110 7.49 13.26 -17.90
CA VAL A 110 6.23 12.50 -17.85
C VAL A 110 5.83 12.22 -16.41
N LEU A 111 6.74 11.68 -15.58
CA LEU A 111 6.46 11.38 -14.18
C LEU A 111 6.03 12.61 -13.36
N LYS A 112 6.64 13.77 -13.61
CA LYS A 112 6.29 15.02 -12.93
C LYS A 112 4.89 15.52 -13.30
N ASP A 113 4.47 15.31 -14.54
CA ASP A 113 3.15 15.67 -15.01
C ASP A 113 2.09 14.69 -14.47
N LEU A 114 2.37 13.38 -14.53
CA LEU A 114 1.50 12.34 -13.95
C LEU A 114 1.27 12.57 -12.45
N ALA A 115 2.33 12.89 -11.70
CA ALA A 115 2.23 13.16 -10.25
C ALA A 115 1.34 14.37 -9.90
N ARG A 116 1.13 15.30 -10.84
CA ARG A 116 0.30 16.50 -10.65
C ARG A 116 -1.05 16.40 -11.36
N HIS A 117 -1.34 15.28 -12.01
CA HIS A 117 -2.54 15.12 -12.81
C HIS A 117 -3.79 15.10 -11.90
N PRO A 118 -4.93 15.70 -12.32
CA PRO A 118 -6.17 15.65 -11.55
C PRO A 118 -6.64 14.23 -11.20
N SER A 119 -6.48 13.27 -12.12
CA SER A 119 -6.78 11.86 -11.82
C SER A 119 -5.90 11.30 -10.70
N THR A 120 -4.62 11.69 -10.64
CA THR A 120 -3.72 11.31 -9.54
C THR A 120 -4.16 11.92 -8.21
N ALA A 121 -4.57 13.19 -8.23
CA ALA A 121 -5.11 13.85 -7.03
C ALA A 121 -6.32 13.09 -6.49
N ARG A 122 -7.28 12.74 -7.35
CA ARG A 122 -8.46 11.97 -6.97
C ARG A 122 -8.11 10.54 -6.53
N HIS A 123 -7.20 9.86 -7.23
CA HIS A 123 -6.77 8.50 -6.89
C HIS A 123 -6.15 8.43 -5.50
N ILE A 124 -5.21 9.33 -5.20
CA ILE A 124 -4.56 9.39 -3.87
C ILE A 124 -5.56 9.80 -2.79
N ALA A 125 -6.43 10.78 -3.05
CA ALA A 125 -7.49 11.20 -2.12
C ALA A 125 -8.42 10.03 -1.77
N THR A 126 -8.89 9.28 -2.76
CA THR A 126 -9.74 8.10 -2.56
C THR A 126 -9.03 7.04 -1.73
N ARG A 127 -7.76 6.73 -2.02
CA ARG A 127 -6.99 5.74 -1.23
C ARG A 127 -6.81 6.15 0.22
N LEU A 128 -6.52 7.42 0.47
CA LEU A 128 -6.40 7.95 1.84
C LEU A 128 -7.75 7.89 2.56
N ALA A 129 -8.83 8.34 1.93
CA ALA A 129 -10.16 8.32 2.52
C ALA A 129 -10.59 6.87 2.84
N ARG A 130 -10.29 5.93 1.95
CA ARG A 130 -10.53 4.51 2.19
C ARG A 130 -9.78 3.98 3.40
N HIS A 131 -8.51 4.32 3.51
CA HIS A 131 -7.66 3.83 4.59
C HIS A 131 -8.06 4.35 5.98
N PHE A 132 -8.48 5.62 6.07
CA PHE A 132 -8.75 6.28 7.36
C PHE A 132 -10.21 6.29 7.79
N ILE A 133 -11.16 6.08 6.87
CA ILE A 133 -12.60 6.17 7.17
C ILE A 133 -13.26 4.81 7.02
N SER A 134 -13.38 4.32 5.78
CA SER A 134 -14.00 3.02 5.47
C SER A 134 -13.76 2.66 4.01
N ASP A 135 -13.99 1.42 3.60
CA ASP A 135 -13.97 0.98 2.19
C ASP A 135 -14.80 1.86 1.23
N ASN A 136 -15.90 2.44 1.74
CA ASN A 136 -16.82 3.30 1.00
C ASN A 136 -16.96 4.68 1.67
N PRO A 137 -15.90 5.51 1.62
CA PRO A 137 -15.93 6.82 2.26
C PRO A 137 -16.85 7.77 1.47
N PRO A 138 -17.42 8.82 2.12
CA PRO A 138 -18.26 9.79 1.42
C PRO A 138 -17.50 10.51 0.30
N ASP A 139 -18.14 10.66 -0.87
CA ASP A 139 -17.55 11.37 -2.03
C ASP A 139 -17.10 12.80 -1.69
N ARG A 140 -17.84 13.48 -0.79
CA ARG A 140 -17.47 14.82 -0.30
C ARG A 140 -16.07 14.84 0.32
N VAL A 141 -15.68 13.82 1.07
CA VAL A 141 -14.35 13.73 1.68
C VAL A 141 -13.28 13.59 0.59
N ILE A 142 -13.53 12.71 -0.39
CA ILE A 142 -12.65 12.52 -1.55
C ILE A 142 -12.46 13.84 -2.28
N ASP A 143 -13.54 14.59 -2.53
CA ASP A 143 -13.49 15.87 -3.23
C ASP A 143 -12.70 16.93 -2.45
N ILE A 144 -12.92 17.04 -1.13
CA ILE A 144 -12.16 17.97 -0.26
C ILE A 144 -10.65 17.69 -0.35
N LEU A 145 -10.26 16.42 -0.24
CA LEU A 145 -8.85 16.02 -0.27
C LEU A 145 -8.24 16.14 -1.65
N THR A 146 -9.03 15.89 -2.71
CA THR A 146 -8.61 16.10 -4.10
C THR A 146 -8.29 17.58 -4.32
N GLN A 147 -9.14 18.49 -3.83
CA GLN A 147 -8.89 19.93 -3.93
C GLN A 147 -7.66 20.35 -3.12
N GLU A 148 -7.47 19.83 -1.91
CA GLU A 148 -6.26 20.09 -1.12
C GLU A 148 -5.00 19.61 -1.84
N PHE A 149 -5.04 18.44 -2.47
CA PHE A 149 -3.94 17.92 -3.29
C PHE A 149 -3.62 18.89 -4.43
N LEU A 150 -4.63 19.33 -5.18
CA LEU A 150 -4.44 20.23 -6.33
C LEU A 150 -3.89 21.58 -5.89
N ASN A 151 -4.48 22.20 -4.86
CA ASN A 151 -4.09 23.52 -4.36
C ASN A 151 -2.68 23.53 -3.78
N SER A 152 -2.28 22.44 -3.14
CA SER A 152 -0.94 22.30 -2.56
C SER A 152 0.13 21.82 -3.55
N GLY A 153 -0.26 21.42 -4.77
CA GLY A 153 0.65 20.81 -5.74
C GLY A 153 1.12 19.40 -5.34
N GLY A 154 0.31 18.68 -4.57
CA GLY A 154 0.57 17.30 -4.12
C GLY A 154 1.32 17.19 -2.80
N ASP A 155 1.20 18.18 -1.90
CA ASP A 155 1.82 18.13 -0.57
C ASP A 155 1.07 17.16 0.34
N LEU A 156 1.63 15.95 0.50
CA LEU A 156 1.04 14.90 1.33
C LEU A 156 0.86 15.32 2.80
N ALA A 157 1.74 16.17 3.35
CA ALA A 157 1.61 16.61 4.74
C ALA A 157 0.37 17.50 4.92
N LYS A 158 0.08 18.37 3.95
CA LYS A 158 -1.13 19.20 3.96
C LYS A 158 -2.40 18.38 3.78
N ILE A 159 -2.38 17.42 2.86
CA ILE A 159 -3.52 16.51 2.64
C ILE A 159 -3.82 15.70 3.90
N MET A 160 -2.78 15.17 4.56
CA MET A 160 -2.95 14.42 5.81
C MET A 160 -3.48 15.31 6.94
N LYS A 161 -2.99 16.55 7.09
CA LYS A 161 -3.54 17.53 8.03
C LYS A 161 -5.00 17.82 7.75
N ARG A 162 -5.37 17.94 6.47
CA ARG A 162 -6.77 18.15 6.07
C ARG A 162 -7.62 16.94 6.41
N MET A 163 -7.14 15.72 6.13
CA MET A 163 -7.82 14.47 6.46
C MET A 163 -8.16 14.39 7.94
N ILE A 164 -7.18 14.53 8.83
CA ILE A 164 -7.41 14.41 10.28
C ILE A 164 -8.23 15.58 10.86
N SER A 165 -8.51 16.63 10.09
CA SER A 165 -9.41 17.72 10.50
C SER A 165 -10.88 17.46 10.20
N LEU A 166 -11.18 16.38 9.47
CA LEU A 166 -12.56 16.01 9.09
C LEU A 166 -13.21 15.21 10.21
N ASP A 167 -14.44 15.57 10.56
CA ASP A 167 -15.22 14.86 11.58
C ASP A 167 -15.45 13.39 11.19
N GLU A 168 -15.58 13.10 9.89
CA GLU A 168 -15.77 11.74 9.36
C GLU A 168 -14.67 10.76 9.78
N VAL A 169 -13.46 11.23 10.09
CA VAL A 169 -12.33 10.41 10.54
C VAL A 169 -12.48 9.99 12.01
N TRP A 170 -13.19 10.77 12.81
CA TRP A 170 -13.29 10.59 14.26
C TRP A 170 -14.66 10.08 14.72
N GLN A 171 -15.54 9.73 13.79
CA GLN A 171 -16.85 9.18 14.17
C GLN A 171 -16.68 7.82 14.86
N PRO A 172 -17.41 7.56 15.96
CA PRO A 172 -17.38 6.29 16.68
C PRO A 172 -18.15 5.22 15.90
N ARG A 173 -17.64 4.88 14.72
CA ARG A 173 -18.14 3.81 13.85
C ARG A 173 -17.04 2.77 13.73
N PRO A 174 -17.39 1.48 13.58
CA PRO A 174 -16.37 0.48 13.30
C PRO A 174 -15.67 0.87 12.00
N GLY A 175 -14.38 1.22 12.10
CA GLY A 175 -13.56 1.45 10.92
C GLY A 175 -13.28 0.15 10.19
N ASN A 176 -12.35 0.21 9.24
CA ASN A 176 -11.88 -0.99 8.55
C ASN A 176 -11.33 -2.01 9.54
N ILE A 177 -11.45 -3.27 9.18
CA ILE A 177 -10.76 -4.35 9.90
C ILE A 177 -9.25 -4.12 9.82
N LYS A 178 -8.57 -4.33 10.95
CA LYS A 178 -7.12 -4.27 11.02
C LYS A 178 -6.52 -5.30 10.07
N THR A 179 -5.47 -4.93 9.36
CA THR A 179 -4.64 -5.92 8.66
C THR A 179 -4.09 -6.93 9.66
N SER A 180 -3.63 -8.08 9.18
CA SER A 180 -3.07 -9.13 10.07
C SER A 180 -1.89 -8.60 10.88
N GLU A 181 -1.05 -7.76 10.27
CA GLU A 181 0.05 -7.05 10.92
C GLU A 181 -0.44 -6.11 12.03
N GLU A 182 -1.44 -5.27 11.75
CA GLU A 182 -1.99 -4.34 12.74
C GLU A 182 -2.65 -5.07 13.91
N TYR A 183 -3.36 -6.16 13.63
CA TYR A 183 -3.99 -6.99 14.64
C TYR A 183 -2.95 -7.64 15.56
N VAL A 184 -1.93 -8.28 14.97
CA VAL A 184 -0.83 -8.92 15.71
C VAL A 184 -0.08 -7.89 16.57
N ILE A 185 0.35 -6.77 15.98
CA ILE A 185 1.11 -5.73 16.69
C ILE A 185 0.26 -5.09 17.79
N SER A 186 -1.00 -4.76 17.53
CA SER A 186 -1.87 -4.14 18.54
C SER A 186 -2.18 -5.09 19.71
N ALA A 187 -2.34 -6.39 19.46
CA ALA A 187 -2.54 -7.39 20.51
C ALA A 187 -1.30 -7.52 21.41
N LEU A 188 -0.11 -7.67 20.81
CA LEU A 188 1.14 -7.79 21.56
C LEU A 188 1.44 -6.52 22.37
N ARG A 189 1.28 -5.35 21.75
CA ARG A 189 1.49 -4.06 22.40
C ARG A 189 0.47 -3.82 23.53
N GLY A 190 -0.80 -4.10 23.29
CA GLY A 190 -1.88 -3.86 24.26
C GLY A 190 -1.76 -4.72 25.51
N LEU A 191 -1.21 -5.94 25.37
CA LEU A 191 -1.02 -6.89 26.47
C LEU A 191 0.41 -6.94 27.00
N ASN A 192 1.32 -6.13 26.45
CA ASN A 192 2.75 -6.13 26.75
C ASN A 192 3.39 -7.54 26.66
N VAL A 193 3.04 -8.29 25.62
CA VAL A 193 3.51 -9.65 25.37
C VAL A 193 4.78 -9.60 24.52
N THR A 194 5.87 -10.11 25.06
CA THR A 194 7.22 -10.07 24.45
C THR A 194 7.84 -11.45 24.26
N GLN A 195 7.11 -12.51 24.60
CA GLN A 195 7.61 -13.89 24.63
C GLN A 195 7.61 -14.57 23.26
N PHE A 196 6.95 -13.99 22.24
CA PHE A 196 6.98 -14.54 20.89
C PHE A 196 8.31 -14.24 20.21
N THR A 197 8.88 -15.26 19.59
CA THR A 197 10.05 -15.11 18.73
C THR A 197 9.66 -14.44 17.40
N PRO A 198 10.61 -13.79 16.71
CA PRO A 198 10.34 -13.23 15.37
C PRO A 198 9.79 -14.27 14.38
N ARG A 199 10.23 -15.53 14.51
CA ARG A 199 9.77 -16.62 13.66
C ARG A 199 8.28 -16.93 13.88
N GLU A 200 7.85 -17.09 15.13
CA GLU A 200 6.43 -17.34 15.45
C GLU A 200 5.52 -16.20 14.95
N ILE A 201 6.00 -14.95 15.06
CA ILE A 201 5.26 -13.78 14.55
C ILE A 201 5.13 -13.86 13.02
N ILE A 202 6.22 -14.13 12.30
CA ILE A 202 6.20 -14.23 10.83
C ILE A 202 5.30 -15.40 10.37
N GLU A 203 5.37 -16.55 11.04
CA GLU A 203 4.53 -17.72 10.75
C GLU A 203 3.04 -17.38 10.98
N SER A 204 2.71 -16.69 12.07
CA SER A 204 1.34 -16.24 12.35
C SER A 204 0.82 -15.26 11.30
N LEU A 205 1.65 -14.31 10.87
CA LEU A 205 1.30 -13.38 9.79
C LEU A 205 1.11 -14.10 8.45
N TYR A 206 1.91 -15.12 8.17
CA TYR A 206 1.75 -15.95 6.97
C TYR A 206 0.44 -16.75 6.99
N GLU A 207 0.11 -17.39 8.12
CA GLU A 207 -1.17 -18.09 8.29
C GLU A 207 -2.36 -17.14 8.18
N MET A 208 -2.20 -15.89 8.62
CA MET A 208 -3.16 -14.82 8.40
C MET A 208 -2.94 -14.07 7.06
N GLY A 209 -2.44 -14.75 6.03
CA GLY A 209 -2.43 -14.23 4.65
C GLY A 209 -1.60 -12.96 4.39
N GLN A 210 -0.75 -12.51 5.32
CA GLN A 210 0.03 -11.28 5.20
C GLN A 210 1.51 -11.50 5.53
N ARG A 211 2.19 -12.34 4.77
CA ARG A 211 3.63 -12.55 5.00
C ARG A 211 4.44 -11.27 4.72
N PRO A 212 5.27 -10.81 5.67
CA PRO A 212 6.08 -9.61 5.46
C PRO A 212 6.92 -9.70 4.18
N PHE A 213 6.95 -8.61 3.42
CA PHE A 213 7.68 -8.46 2.15
C PHE A 213 7.20 -9.36 0.98
N GLU A 214 6.04 -10.01 1.10
CA GLU A 214 5.49 -10.90 0.07
C GLU A 214 4.10 -10.46 -0.41
N ALA A 215 3.90 -9.14 -0.60
CA ALA A 215 2.69 -8.63 -1.21
C ALA A 215 2.48 -9.26 -2.61
N PRO A 216 1.24 -9.64 -2.97
CA PRO A 216 0.97 -10.42 -4.18
C PRO A 216 1.14 -9.61 -5.48
N SER A 217 1.23 -8.28 -5.38
CA SER A 217 1.37 -7.39 -6.54
C SER A 217 2.17 -6.14 -6.18
N PRO A 218 2.63 -5.36 -7.18
CA PRO A 218 3.25 -4.06 -6.98
C PRO A 218 2.35 -3.04 -6.27
N ALA A 219 1.03 -3.26 -6.23
CA ALA A 219 0.09 -2.39 -5.52
C ALA A 219 0.29 -2.40 -4.00
N GLY A 220 0.96 -3.44 -3.48
CA GLY A 220 1.04 -3.76 -2.06
C GLY A 220 -0.11 -4.65 -1.59
N TRP A 221 -0.35 -4.67 -0.30
CA TRP A 221 -1.49 -5.36 0.32
C TRP A 221 -2.80 -4.60 0.08
N PRO A 222 -3.92 -5.30 -0.12
CA PRO A 222 -5.23 -4.67 -0.29
C PRO A 222 -5.67 -3.94 0.99
N TYR A 223 -6.53 -2.93 0.84
CA TYR A 223 -7.05 -2.18 1.98
C TYR A 223 -8.44 -2.64 2.40
N GLU A 224 -9.15 -3.28 1.46
CA GLU A 224 -10.56 -3.62 1.60
C GLU A 224 -10.77 -4.74 2.62
N ASP A 225 -11.79 -4.56 3.47
CA ASP A 225 -12.09 -5.44 4.59
C ASP A 225 -12.25 -6.91 4.17
N GLN A 226 -12.82 -7.15 2.99
CA GLN A 226 -13.08 -8.49 2.47
C GLN A 226 -11.82 -9.37 2.37
N HIS A 227 -10.64 -8.76 2.18
CA HIS A 227 -9.38 -9.50 2.10
C HIS A 227 -8.85 -9.93 3.47
N TRP A 228 -9.35 -9.32 4.54
CA TRP A 228 -8.90 -9.52 5.91
C TRP A 228 -9.94 -10.23 6.79
N ALA A 229 -11.18 -10.31 6.32
CA ALA A 229 -12.34 -10.88 7.04
C ALA A 229 -12.85 -12.21 6.45
N GLY A 230 -12.03 -12.93 5.68
CA GLY A 230 -12.37 -14.25 5.17
C GLY A 230 -12.61 -15.27 6.31
N PRO A 231 -13.48 -16.29 6.14
CA PRO A 231 -13.82 -17.23 7.22
C PRO A 231 -12.61 -17.91 7.89
N ASP A 232 -11.65 -18.37 7.08
CA ASP A 232 -10.41 -19.00 7.57
C ASP A 232 -9.55 -18.01 8.37
N MET A 233 -9.43 -16.77 7.87
CA MET A 233 -8.68 -15.69 8.52
C MET A 233 -9.25 -15.31 9.89
N ILE A 234 -10.58 -15.31 10.03
CA ILE A 234 -11.23 -15.06 11.31
C ILE A 234 -10.87 -16.16 12.31
N MET A 235 -10.86 -17.43 11.89
CA MET A 235 -10.43 -18.52 12.77
C MET A 235 -8.98 -18.35 13.20
N LYS A 236 -8.07 -18.05 12.27
CA LYS A 236 -6.65 -17.78 12.57
C LYS A 236 -6.44 -16.63 13.54
N ARG A 237 -7.26 -15.59 13.47
CA ARG A 237 -7.24 -14.47 14.43
C ARG A 237 -7.67 -14.89 15.83
N ILE A 238 -8.63 -15.81 15.95
CA ILE A 238 -9.08 -16.36 17.24
C ILE A 238 -7.98 -17.26 17.83
N GLU A 239 -7.37 -18.14 17.02
CA GLU A 239 -6.23 -18.96 17.44
C GLU A 239 -5.08 -18.08 17.97
N TRP A 240 -4.77 -16.99 17.27
CA TRP A 240 -3.79 -16.01 17.74
C TRP A 240 -4.21 -15.31 19.03
N ALA A 241 -5.47 -14.90 19.16
CA ALA A 241 -5.99 -14.30 20.40
C ALA A 241 -5.77 -15.23 21.60
N GLN A 242 -6.04 -16.52 21.43
CA GLN A 242 -5.80 -17.54 22.46
C GLN A 242 -4.31 -17.65 22.79
N ALA A 243 -3.44 -17.78 21.80
CA ALA A 243 -2.00 -17.88 22.01
C ALA A 243 -1.42 -16.66 22.74
N VAL A 244 -1.88 -15.45 22.40
CA VAL A 244 -1.48 -14.23 23.10
C VAL A 244 -2.03 -14.20 24.53
N ALA A 245 -3.30 -14.58 24.73
CA ALA A 245 -3.91 -14.63 26.06
C ALA A 245 -3.17 -15.60 27.00
N GLU A 246 -2.73 -16.74 26.50
CA GLU A 246 -1.94 -17.73 27.26
C GLU A 246 -0.59 -17.21 27.72
N ARG A 247 0.06 -16.38 26.90
CA ARG A 247 1.38 -15.79 27.20
C ARG A 247 1.26 -14.43 27.90
N SER A 248 0.05 -13.86 27.97
CA SER A 248 -0.20 -12.59 28.64
C SER A 248 -0.01 -12.70 30.15
N ARG A 249 0.63 -11.67 30.73
CA ARG A 249 0.75 -11.50 32.17
C ARG A 249 -0.03 -10.26 32.55
N LEU A 250 -1.31 -10.45 32.84
CA LEU A 250 -2.20 -9.34 33.15
C LEU A 250 -1.75 -8.60 34.41
N THR A 251 -1.55 -7.30 34.27
CA THR A 251 -1.26 -6.38 35.38
C THR A 251 -2.52 -5.73 35.95
N MET A 252 -3.67 -5.95 35.31
CA MET A 252 -4.98 -5.43 35.70
C MET A 252 -6.10 -6.42 35.38
N ALA A 253 -7.27 -6.23 35.99
CA ALA A 253 -8.44 -7.07 35.72
C ALA A 253 -8.89 -6.95 34.25
N PRO A 254 -9.44 -8.01 33.62
CA PRO A 254 -9.86 -8.00 32.22
C PRO A 254 -10.82 -6.87 31.85
N MET A 255 -11.72 -6.47 32.74
CA MET A 255 -12.62 -5.32 32.53
C MET A 255 -11.88 -3.98 32.48
N ALA A 256 -10.90 -3.78 33.36
CA ALA A 256 -10.05 -2.59 33.34
C ALA A 256 -9.18 -2.57 32.07
N LEU A 257 -8.68 -3.74 31.65
CA LEU A 257 -7.95 -3.90 30.41
C LEU A 257 -8.82 -3.57 29.19
N ALA A 258 -10.04 -4.08 29.11
CA ALA A 258 -10.97 -3.79 28.01
C ALA A 258 -11.22 -2.28 27.89
N THR A 259 -11.42 -1.61 29.03
CA THR A 259 -11.58 -0.14 29.08
C THR A 259 -10.30 0.58 28.65
N ALA A 260 -9.13 0.10 29.09
CA ALA A 260 -7.84 0.71 28.72
C ALA A 260 -7.49 0.55 27.24
N LEU A 261 -7.89 -0.56 26.61
CA LEU A 261 -7.60 -0.85 25.21
C LEU A 261 -8.60 -0.21 24.24
N LEU A 262 -9.89 -0.18 24.59
CA LEU A 262 -10.95 0.23 23.67
C LEU A 262 -11.57 1.58 24.02
N GLY A 263 -11.47 2.05 25.27
CA GLY A 263 -12.03 3.32 25.69
C GLY A 263 -13.52 3.45 25.31
N ASP A 264 -13.86 4.56 24.66
CA ASP A 264 -15.22 4.86 24.19
C ASP A 264 -15.73 3.89 23.10
N ASN A 265 -14.83 3.13 22.46
CA ASN A 265 -15.20 2.11 21.48
C ASN A 265 -15.61 0.78 22.15
N LEU A 266 -15.57 0.66 23.48
CA LEU A 266 -15.99 -0.58 24.15
C LEU A 266 -17.52 -0.76 24.07
N GLY A 267 -17.98 -1.65 23.20
CA GLY A 267 -19.40 -1.94 23.06
C GLY A 267 -19.98 -2.82 24.19
N PRO A 268 -21.31 -2.76 24.38
CA PRO A 268 -21.99 -3.48 25.47
C PRO A 268 -21.89 -5.01 25.33
N GLN A 269 -21.86 -5.54 24.11
CA GLN A 269 -21.75 -7.00 23.87
C GLN A 269 -20.36 -7.54 24.24
N THR A 270 -19.31 -6.80 23.88
CA THR A 270 -17.94 -7.12 24.27
C THR A 270 -17.78 -7.03 25.78
N LEU A 271 -18.34 -6.00 26.40
CA LEU A 271 -18.36 -5.85 27.86
C LEU A 271 -19.01 -7.06 28.56
N ILE A 272 -20.21 -7.47 28.13
CA ILE A 272 -20.92 -8.62 28.70
C ILE A 272 -20.09 -9.91 28.50
N SER A 273 -19.48 -10.09 27.33
CA SER A 273 -18.68 -11.28 27.02
C SER A 273 -17.43 -11.38 27.89
N VAL A 274 -16.72 -10.26 28.08
CA VAL A 274 -15.53 -10.19 28.97
C VAL A 274 -15.94 -10.44 30.43
N GLN A 275 -17.07 -9.87 30.87
CA GLN A 275 -17.54 -10.02 32.24
C GLN A 275 -17.98 -11.45 32.57
N ARG A 276 -18.58 -12.16 31.61
CA ARG A 276 -19.08 -13.53 31.78
C ARG A 276 -18.06 -14.62 31.48
N ALA A 277 -16.84 -14.26 31.12
CA ALA A 277 -15.79 -15.23 30.86
C ALA A 277 -15.45 -16.05 32.12
N ASP A 278 -15.29 -17.35 31.95
CA ASP A 278 -14.97 -18.33 32.99
C ASP A 278 -13.53 -18.15 33.53
N SER A 279 -12.67 -17.45 32.78
CA SER A 279 -11.30 -17.17 33.19
C SER A 279 -10.78 -15.87 32.61
N ALA A 280 -9.74 -15.31 33.24
CA ALA A 280 -9.06 -14.13 32.73
C ALA A 280 -8.47 -14.33 31.32
N ARG A 281 -7.98 -15.55 31.01
CA ARG A 281 -7.48 -15.87 29.66
C ARG A 281 -8.60 -15.85 28.63
N GLN A 282 -9.74 -16.48 28.93
CA GLN A 282 -10.89 -16.45 28.05
C GLN A 282 -11.42 -15.02 27.88
N ALA A 283 -11.42 -14.21 28.94
CA ALA A 283 -11.81 -12.81 28.88
C ALA A 283 -10.93 -12.01 27.90
N VAL A 284 -9.60 -12.22 27.94
CA VAL A 284 -8.65 -11.60 27.00
C VAL A 284 -8.86 -12.12 25.58
N THR A 285 -9.05 -13.43 25.39
CA THR A 285 -9.34 -13.99 24.06
C THR A 285 -10.60 -13.37 23.45
N LEU A 286 -11.69 -13.28 24.23
CA LEU A 286 -12.95 -12.66 23.78
C LEU A 286 -12.78 -11.17 23.48
N LEU A 287 -11.98 -10.47 24.29
CA LEU A 287 -11.64 -9.06 24.04
C LEU A 287 -10.89 -8.89 22.72
N LEU A 288 -9.84 -9.69 22.46
CA LEU A 288 -9.08 -9.60 21.20
C LEU A 288 -9.90 -10.08 19.99
N ALA A 289 -10.83 -11.02 20.17
CA ALA A 289 -11.74 -11.49 19.13
C ALA A 289 -12.92 -10.52 18.87
N SER A 290 -13.11 -9.51 19.71
CA SER A 290 -14.23 -8.57 19.59
C SER A 290 -14.18 -7.75 18.30
N PRO A 291 -15.34 -7.39 17.70
CA PRO A 291 -15.39 -6.50 16.56
C PRO A 291 -14.63 -5.19 16.77
N GLU A 292 -14.71 -4.64 17.97
CA GLU A 292 -14.12 -3.35 18.34
C GLU A 292 -12.59 -3.43 18.45
N PHE A 293 -12.04 -4.58 18.87
CA PHE A 293 -10.59 -4.79 18.83
C PHE A 293 -10.08 -5.15 17.44
N GLN A 294 -10.86 -5.88 16.65
CA GLN A 294 -10.49 -6.30 15.29
C GLN A 294 -10.50 -5.13 14.30
N ARG A 295 -11.19 -4.04 14.61
CA ARG A 295 -11.35 -2.86 13.74
C ARG A 295 -10.58 -1.65 14.29
N ARG A 296 -10.34 -0.69 13.41
CA ARG A 296 -9.73 0.61 13.74
C ARG A 296 -10.75 1.58 14.32
#